data_AF-A0A165EU31-F1
#
_entry.id   AF-A0A165EU31-F1
#
_cell.length_a   1.000
_cell.length_b   1.000
_cell.length_c   1.000
_cell.angle_alpha   90.00
_cell.angle_beta   90.00
_cell.angle_gamma   90.00
#
_symmetry.space_group_name_H-M   'P 1'
#
loop_
_entity.id
_entity.type
_entity.pdbx_description
1 polymer ?
#
loop_
_entity_poly.entity_id
_entity_poly.type
_entity_poly.pdbx_seq_one_letter_code
_entity_poly.pdbx_strand_id
1 'polypeptide(L)'
;MTAGEVLDTDACTLFDVFPSLVVLHLSFRGMAPANKFPNTQAPRTLRELTLYDEGDRSNITSLLALWHGHPFRAVNLHSRRGDLVTPALEHLRSISSGPWHIDIGETECVLRTEHDAVYEVNWDGPRKLPDIRRYLGSLCSIAAPAYIFPSRLTQMSNMPSLHSVVLRGFFPASDWELYEGELCVPGLQTLRFEPLREDKEHDQAAELDRCSQYMWELVQRLTLKDGSELPKIPRLVFSEVVRSYVGKEYWAWIYQRASSVYIEDKLLWQEEMDA
;
A
#
# COMPACT_ATOMS: atom_id res chain seq x y z
N MET A 1 -32.71 32.20 25.22
CA MET A 1 -31.91 31.28 26.06
C MET A 1 -32.40 29.87 25.80
N THR A 2 -31.57 29.04 25.18
CA THR A 2 -31.52 27.58 25.39
C THR A 2 -30.08 27.19 25.06
N ALA A 3 -29.27 27.11 26.11
CA ALA A 3 -27.93 26.57 26.07
C ALA A 3 -28.03 25.10 25.66
N GLY A 4 -27.52 24.77 24.47
CA GLY A 4 -27.40 23.40 23.97
C GLY A 4 -25.97 22.92 24.16
N GLU A 5 -25.71 22.35 25.34
CA GLU A 5 -24.63 21.41 25.67
C GLU A 5 -23.30 21.54 24.91
N VAL A 6 -22.44 22.46 25.38
CA VAL A 6 -20.99 22.27 25.24
C VAL A 6 -20.60 21.26 26.33
N LEU A 7 -20.57 19.98 25.99
CA LEU A 7 -19.88 18.99 26.81
C LEU A 7 -18.39 19.35 26.79
N ASP A 8 -17.97 20.06 27.84
CA ASP A 8 -16.61 20.52 28.10
C ASP A 8 -15.73 19.31 28.45
N THR A 9 -15.51 18.45 27.46
CA THR A 9 -14.62 17.30 27.62
C THR A 9 -13.21 17.85 27.53
N ASP A 10 -12.57 18.04 28.69
CA ASP A 10 -11.19 18.49 28.76
C ASP A 10 -10.24 17.32 28.45
N ALA A 11 -10.20 16.92 27.17
CA ALA A 11 -9.42 15.78 26.71
C ALA A 11 -7.92 15.95 26.94
N CYS A 12 -7.43 17.15 27.30
CA CYS A 12 -6.02 17.38 27.59
C CYS A 12 -5.52 16.57 28.81
N THR A 13 -6.41 16.30 29.77
CA THR A 13 -6.10 15.54 31.00
C THR A 13 -6.33 14.03 30.87
N LEU A 14 -6.73 13.55 29.69
CA LEU A 14 -7.12 12.15 29.48
C LEU A 14 -6.07 11.16 30.02
N PHE A 15 -4.80 11.39 29.75
CA PHE A 15 -3.72 10.49 30.15
C PHE A 15 -3.31 10.63 31.62
N ASP A 16 -3.58 11.78 32.25
CA ASP A 16 -3.40 11.94 33.69
C ASP A 16 -4.44 11.13 34.47
N VAL A 17 -5.67 11.07 33.94
CA VAL A 17 -6.78 10.29 34.52
C VAL A 17 -6.64 8.80 34.20
N PHE A 18 -6.17 8.45 33.00
CA PHE A 18 -6.01 7.07 32.53
C PHE A 18 -4.55 6.75 32.17
N PRO A 19 -3.62 6.71 33.14
CA PRO A 19 -2.18 6.53 32.88
C PRO A 19 -1.80 5.12 32.39
N SER A 20 -2.73 4.16 32.44
CA SER A 20 -2.56 2.80 31.94
C SER A 20 -3.45 2.49 30.75
N LEU A 21 -3.95 3.53 30.05
CA LEU A 21 -4.79 3.35 28.87
C LEU A 21 -4.04 2.53 27.81
N VAL A 22 -4.73 1.53 27.23
CA VAL A 22 -4.17 0.63 26.21
C VAL A 22 -4.71 0.94 24.83
N VAL A 23 -5.99 1.32 24.76
CA VAL A 23 -6.74 1.56 23.53
C VAL A 23 -7.43 2.91 23.63
N LEU A 24 -7.34 3.71 22.58
CA LEU A 24 -8.03 5.00 22.50
C LEU A 24 -8.81 5.12 21.19
N HIS A 25 -10.09 5.45 21.31
CA HIS A 25 -10.96 5.79 20.19
C HIS A 25 -11.39 7.25 20.32
N LEU A 26 -11.15 8.06 19.29
CA LEU A 26 -11.58 9.45 19.23
C LEU A 26 -12.37 9.71 17.95
N SER A 27 -13.46 10.46 18.09
CA SER A 27 -14.31 10.88 16.99
C SER A 27 -14.46 12.39 17.01
N PHE A 28 -14.19 13.04 15.88
CA PHE A 28 -14.25 14.48 15.74
C PHE A 28 -15.46 14.89 14.90
N ARG A 29 -16.27 15.79 15.45
CA ARG A 29 -17.36 16.47 14.74
C ARG A 29 -16.96 17.93 14.57
N GLY A 30 -16.45 18.26 13.38
CA GLY A 30 -15.89 19.58 13.07
C GLY A 30 -14.45 19.78 13.52
N MET A 31 -13.93 20.99 13.36
CA MET A 31 -12.55 21.35 13.73
C MET A 31 -12.42 21.54 15.24
N ALA A 32 -11.49 20.81 15.86
CA ALA A 32 -11.14 20.96 17.26
C ALA A 32 -9.82 21.77 17.39
N PRO A 33 -9.75 22.77 18.28
CA PRO A 33 -8.51 23.45 18.57
C PRO A 33 -7.55 22.52 19.32
N ALA A 34 -6.23 22.71 19.16
CA ALA A 34 -5.22 21.81 19.70
C ALA A 34 -5.25 21.65 21.24
N ASN A 35 -5.77 22.64 21.96
CA ASN A 35 -5.96 22.57 23.43
C ASN A 35 -7.14 21.68 23.85
N LYS A 36 -7.91 21.15 22.91
CA LYS A 36 -8.96 20.15 23.12
C LYS A 36 -8.53 18.74 22.71
N PHE A 37 -7.25 18.55 22.41
CA PHE A 37 -6.66 17.22 22.20
C PHE A 37 -5.96 16.71 23.47
N PRO A 38 -5.77 15.38 23.62
CA PRO A 38 -4.92 14.80 24.64
C PRO A 38 -3.45 15.11 24.29
N ASN A 39 -2.99 16.26 24.78
CA ASN A 39 -1.70 16.85 24.46
C ASN A 39 -0.65 16.66 25.57
N THR A 40 -1.00 15.93 26.63
CA THR A 40 -0.07 15.38 27.61
C THR A 40 0.66 14.16 27.03
N GLN A 41 1.73 13.71 27.71
CA GLN A 41 2.50 12.56 27.25
C GLN A 41 1.63 11.30 27.23
N ALA A 42 1.46 10.71 26.04
CA ALA A 42 0.74 9.45 25.90
C ALA A 42 1.41 8.33 26.73
N PRO A 43 0.63 7.52 27.46
CA PRO A 43 1.20 6.46 28.28
C PRO A 43 1.78 5.37 27.38
N ARG A 44 2.91 4.78 27.77
CA ARG A 44 3.57 3.70 26.99
C ARG A 44 2.70 2.44 26.83
N THR A 45 1.66 2.31 27.65
CA THR A 45 0.67 1.24 27.55
C THR A 45 -0.27 1.43 26.36
N LEU A 46 -0.42 2.67 25.85
CA LEU A 46 -1.30 2.98 24.73
C LEU A 46 -0.71 2.41 23.45
N ARG A 47 -1.34 1.36 22.93
CA ARG A 47 -0.86 0.59 21.77
C ARG A 47 -1.79 0.67 20.58
N GLU A 48 -3.06 0.99 20.80
CA GLU A 48 -4.07 0.98 19.77
C GLU A 48 -4.78 2.33 19.70
N LEU A 49 -4.91 2.83 18.48
CA LEU A 49 -5.51 4.12 18.22
C LEU A 49 -6.53 4.01 17.10
N THR A 50 -7.74 4.52 17.31
CA THR A 50 -8.71 4.73 16.25
C THR A 50 -9.14 6.18 16.22
N LEU A 51 -8.98 6.82 15.06
CA LEU A 51 -9.37 8.20 14.84
C LEU A 51 -10.40 8.29 13.73
N TYR A 52 -11.52 8.93 14.04
CA TYR A 52 -12.58 9.22 13.09
C TYR A 52 -12.76 10.73 12.96
N ASP A 53 -12.69 11.27 11.74
CA ASP A 53 -12.91 12.68 11.46
C ASP A 53 -13.99 12.83 10.39
N GLU A 54 -15.12 13.45 10.76
CA GLU A 54 -16.18 13.79 9.79
C GLU A 54 -15.77 14.95 8.86
N GLY A 55 -14.72 15.69 9.23
CA GLY A 55 -14.23 16.89 8.58
C GLY A 55 -13.21 16.63 7.46
N ASP A 56 -12.17 17.46 7.42
CA ASP A 56 -11.20 17.59 6.33
C ASP A 56 -9.83 16.94 6.63
N ARG A 57 -9.77 16.05 7.62
CA ARG A 57 -8.57 15.34 8.16
C ARG A 57 -7.64 16.15 9.06
N SER A 58 -7.91 17.45 9.26
CA SER A 58 -7.05 18.36 10.03
C SER A 58 -6.87 17.92 11.49
N ASN A 59 -7.91 17.38 12.13
CA ASN A 59 -7.85 16.92 13.51
C ASN A 59 -6.91 15.71 13.62
N ILE A 60 -7.08 14.73 12.74
CA ILE A 60 -6.24 13.53 12.69
C ILE A 60 -4.78 13.89 12.45
N THR A 61 -4.52 14.75 11.46
CA THR A 61 -3.16 15.20 11.14
C THR A 61 -2.50 15.86 12.35
N SER A 62 -3.24 16.76 13.02
CA SER A 62 -2.75 17.49 14.19
C SER A 62 -2.48 16.57 15.37
N LEU A 63 -3.35 15.59 15.60
CA LEU A 63 -3.21 14.62 16.69
C LEU A 63 -2.02 13.68 16.48
N LEU A 64 -1.83 13.17 15.25
CA LEU A 64 -0.67 12.36 14.91
C LEU A 64 0.64 13.16 15.06
N ALA A 65 0.63 14.46 14.73
CA ALA A 65 1.77 15.32 14.96
C ALA A 65 2.08 15.54 16.46
N LEU A 66 1.05 15.66 17.31
CA LEU A 66 1.23 15.75 18.77
C LEU A 66 1.86 14.49 19.36
N TRP A 67 1.54 13.32 18.81
CA TRP A 67 2.06 12.02 19.27
C TRP A 67 3.21 11.50 18.41
N HIS A 68 3.99 12.41 17.82
CA HIS A 68 5.20 12.09 17.11
C HIS A 68 6.16 11.28 18.00
N GLY A 69 6.65 10.15 17.49
CA GLY A 69 7.54 9.23 18.19
C GLY A 69 6.83 8.21 19.09
N HIS A 70 5.51 8.24 19.21
CA HIS A 70 4.77 7.25 20.01
C HIS A 70 4.57 5.93 19.22
N PRO A 71 5.06 4.78 19.71
CA PRO A 71 5.08 3.53 18.97
C PRO A 71 3.77 2.74 19.10
N PHE A 72 2.71 3.21 18.43
CA PHE A 72 1.47 2.45 18.31
C PHE A 72 1.72 1.11 17.59
N ARG A 73 1.00 0.06 18.01
CA ARG A 73 0.95 -1.23 17.32
C ARG A 73 -0.14 -1.27 16.26
N ALA A 74 -1.29 -0.66 16.52
CA ALA A 74 -2.40 -0.59 15.56
C ALA A 74 -2.97 0.83 15.51
N VAL A 75 -3.16 1.35 14.31
CA VAL A 75 -3.70 2.69 14.06
C VAL A 75 -4.75 2.62 12.97
N ASN A 76 -6.00 2.95 13.29
CA ASN A 76 -7.11 2.99 12.35
C ASN A 76 -7.53 4.44 12.12
N LEU A 77 -7.35 4.94 10.91
CA LEU A 77 -7.64 6.32 10.54
C LEU A 77 -8.81 6.34 9.57
N HIS A 78 -9.83 7.13 9.89
CA HIS A 78 -11.01 7.27 9.06
C HIS A 78 -11.30 8.75 8.85
N SER A 79 -11.34 9.17 7.59
CA SER A 79 -11.87 10.48 7.22
C SER A 79 -12.75 10.35 5.98
N ARG A 80 -13.90 11.02 6.03
CA ARG A 80 -14.78 11.15 4.86
C ARG A 80 -14.16 12.03 3.77
N ARG A 81 -13.19 12.88 4.11
CA ARG A 81 -12.58 13.82 3.17
C ARG A 81 -11.08 13.93 3.38
N GLY A 82 -10.35 13.78 2.28
CA GLY A 82 -8.92 14.08 2.18
C GLY A 82 -8.00 12.90 2.49
N ASP A 83 -6.81 12.96 1.89
CA ASP A 83 -5.74 11.96 2.05
C ASP A 83 -5.16 11.92 3.47
N LEU A 84 -5.32 10.76 4.13
CA LEU A 84 -4.77 10.43 5.44
C LEU A 84 -3.50 9.57 5.37
N VAL A 85 -3.10 9.12 4.17
CA VAL A 85 -1.93 8.26 4.00
C VAL A 85 -0.65 9.05 4.25
N THR A 86 -0.58 10.29 3.76
CA THR A 86 0.56 11.19 4.00
C THR A 86 0.84 11.39 5.49
N PRO A 87 -0.12 11.83 6.34
CA PRO A 87 0.14 11.98 7.77
C PRO A 87 0.42 10.64 8.49
N ALA A 88 -0.17 9.53 8.05
CA ALA A 88 0.16 8.20 8.58
C ALA A 88 1.62 7.82 8.30
N LEU A 89 2.10 8.05 7.08
CA LEU A 89 3.49 7.81 6.68
C LEU A 89 4.48 8.70 7.44
N GLU A 90 4.13 9.96 7.70
CA GLU A 90 4.94 10.87 8.52
C GLU A 90 5.03 10.42 9.96
N HIS A 91 3.93 9.96 10.54
CA HIS A 91 3.93 9.39 11.89
C HIS A 91 4.75 8.10 11.95
N LEU A 92 4.59 7.19 10.99
CA LEU A 92 5.40 5.96 10.89
C LEU A 92 6.91 6.23 10.86
N ARG A 93 7.33 7.29 10.15
CA ARG A 93 8.75 7.71 10.11
C ARG A 93 9.27 8.29 11.42
N SER A 94 8.39 8.74 12.30
CA SER A 94 8.80 9.19 13.63
C SER A 94 9.23 8.04 14.55
N ILE A 95 8.82 6.81 14.22
CA ILE A 95 9.06 5.62 15.05
C ILE A 95 9.85 4.51 14.35
N SER A 96 10.02 4.60 13.03
CA SER A 96 10.67 3.58 12.21
C SER A 96 11.36 4.18 10.97
N SER A 97 12.09 3.36 10.22
CA SER A 97 12.69 3.74 8.94
C SER A 97 11.66 4.01 7.83
N GLY A 98 10.38 3.70 8.05
CA GLY A 98 9.29 3.85 7.10
C GLY A 98 8.43 2.58 7.00
N PRO A 99 7.47 2.56 6.06
CA PRO A 99 6.69 1.37 5.77
C PRO A 99 7.58 0.29 5.15
N TRP A 100 7.48 -0.91 5.70
CA TRP A 100 8.06 -2.13 5.15
C TRP A 100 7.11 -2.76 4.11
N HIS A 101 5.80 -2.57 4.30
CA HIS A 101 4.75 -3.01 3.39
C HIS A 101 3.71 -1.91 3.17
N ILE A 102 3.21 -1.80 1.93
CA ILE A 102 2.10 -0.93 1.57
C ILE A 102 1.09 -1.76 0.76
N ASP A 103 -0.14 -1.86 1.24
CA ASP A 103 -1.26 -2.46 0.51
C ASP A 103 -2.30 -1.38 0.19
N ILE A 104 -2.52 -1.10 -1.09
CA ILE A 104 -3.47 -0.09 -1.56
C ILE A 104 -4.72 -0.82 -2.06
N GLY A 105 -5.79 -0.73 -1.29
CA GLY A 105 -7.12 -1.19 -1.64
C GLY A 105 -7.92 -0.18 -2.45
N GLU A 106 -9.19 -0.48 -2.65
CA GLU A 106 -10.12 0.44 -3.31
C GLU A 106 -10.55 1.60 -2.39
N THR A 107 -10.75 1.30 -1.11
CA THR A 107 -11.27 2.23 -0.09
C THR A 107 -10.35 2.35 1.13
N GLU A 108 -9.29 1.56 1.17
CA GLU A 108 -8.37 1.47 2.30
C GLU A 108 -6.92 1.38 1.83
N CYS A 109 -5.99 1.80 2.68
CA CYS A 109 -4.56 1.52 2.55
C CYS A 109 -4.05 0.97 3.87
N VAL A 110 -3.29 -0.12 3.78
CA VAL A 110 -2.63 -0.73 4.93
C VAL A 110 -1.14 -0.46 4.82
N LEU A 111 -0.57 0.20 5.82
CA LEU A 111 0.86 0.39 5.96
C LEU A 111 1.35 -0.50 7.10
N ARG A 112 2.43 -1.26 6.89
CA ARG A 112 3.04 -2.07 7.95
C ARG A 112 4.52 -1.76 8.10
N THR A 113 5.01 -1.78 9.34
CA THR A 113 6.45 -1.73 9.63
C THR A 113 7.04 -3.13 9.64
N GLU A 114 8.38 -3.22 9.69
CA GLU A 114 9.11 -4.47 9.88
C GLU A 114 8.80 -5.14 11.24
N HIS A 115 8.30 -4.38 12.21
CA HIS A 115 8.01 -4.84 13.57
C HIS A 115 6.50 -4.98 13.84
N ASP A 116 5.74 -5.33 12.80
CA ASP A 116 4.30 -5.62 12.84
C ASP A 116 3.39 -4.49 13.34
N ALA A 117 3.84 -3.22 13.32
CA ALA A 117 2.94 -2.09 13.53
C ALA A 117 2.09 -1.88 12.26
N VAL A 118 0.77 -1.74 12.42
CA VAL A 118 -0.19 -1.66 11.30
C VAL A 118 -0.97 -0.36 11.35
N TYR A 119 -1.05 0.33 10.21
CA TYR A 119 -1.85 1.53 10.01
C TYR A 119 -2.86 1.25 8.91
N GLU A 120 -4.14 1.20 9.27
CA GLU A 120 -5.25 1.07 8.34
C GLU A 120 -5.84 2.45 8.10
N VAL A 121 -5.76 2.92 6.86
CA VAL A 121 -6.19 4.26 6.45
C VAL A 121 -7.36 4.13 5.51
N ASN A 122 -8.53 4.50 5.99
CA ASN A 122 -9.77 4.49 5.23
C ASN A 122 -10.07 5.89 4.68
N TRP A 123 -10.36 5.98 3.38
CA TRP A 123 -10.75 7.24 2.74
C TRP A 123 -11.98 7.06 1.84
N ASP A 124 -12.82 8.09 1.82
CA ASP A 124 -13.84 8.30 0.79
C ASP A 124 -13.30 9.33 -0.22
N GLY A 125 -12.62 8.87 -1.28
CA GLY A 125 -11.96 9.81 -2.19
C GLY A 125 -11.27 9.18 -3.41
N PRO A 126 -10.89 10.02 -4.40
CA PRO A 126 -10.30 9.55 -5.65
C PRO A 126 -8.96 8.86 -5.42
N ARG A 127 -8.84 7.67 -6.03
CA ARG A 127 -7.69 6.75 -6.01
C ARG A 127 -6.41 7.48 -6.44
N LYS A 128 -5.45 7.64 -5.51
CA LYS A 128 -4.10 8.15 -5.83
C LYS A 128 -3.06 7.33 -5.09
N LEU A 129 -1.97 7.00 -5.78
CA LEU A 129 -0.78 6.53 -5.09
C LEU A 129 -0.31 7.62 -4.13
N PRO A 130 -0.12 7.34 -2.84
CA PRO A 130 0.53 8.26 -1.92
C PRO A 130 1.93 8.61 -2.43
N ASP A 131 2.44 9.81 -2.12
CA ASP A 131 3.82 10.16 -2.44
C ASP A 131 4.79 9.36 -1.54
N ILE A 132 5.16 8.19 -2.03
CA ILE A 132 6.03 7.25 -1.30
C ILE A 132 7.51 7.42 -1.66
N ARG A 133 7.91 8.45 -2.42
CA ARG A 133 9.30 8.63 -2.90
C ARG A 133 10.32 8.65 -1.76
N ARG A 134 9.94 9.21 -0.60
CA ARG A 134 10.79 9.30 0.59
C ARG A 134 10.95 7.97 1.34
N TYR A 135 10.22 6.93 0.95
CA TYR A 135 10.09 5.66 1.66
C TYR A 135 10.58 4.46 0.84
N LEU A 136 10.99 4.69 -0.41
CA LEU A 136 11.41 3.62 -1.34
C LEU A 136 12.62 2.82 -0.84
N GLY A 137 13.46 3.41 0.02
CA GLY A 137 14.62 2.75 0.59
C GLY A 137 14.29 1.64 1.61
N SER A 138 13.17 1.74 2.32
CA SER A 138 12.74 0.77 3.34
C SER A 138 11.58 -0.13 2.89
N LEU A 139 10.94 0.20 1.77
CA LEU A 139 9.81 -0.55 1.23
C LEU A 139 10.25 -1.93 0.72
N CYS A 140 9.79 -2.98 1.38
CA CYS A 140 10.08 -4.37 0.98
C CYS A 140 8.98 -5.01 0.15
N SER A 141 7.73 -4.57 0.30
CA SER A 141 6.64 -5.10 -0.51
C SER A 141 5.55 -4.08 -0.77
N ILE A 142 4.93 -4.17 -1.95
CA ILE A 142 3.80 -3.34 -2.35
C ILE A 142 2.70 -4.19 -2.98
N ALA A 143 1.46 -3.93 -2.59
CA ALA A 143 0.26 -4.43 -3.25
C ALA A 143 -0.58 -3.24 -3.70
N ALA A 144 -1.00 -3.23 -4.97
CA ALA A 144 -1.79 -2.12 -5.50
C ALA A 144 -2.64 -2.57 -6.70
N PRO A 145 -3.70 -1.82 -7.04
CA PRO A 145 -4.41 -2.03 -8.28
C PRO A 145 -3.51 -1.72 -9.48
N ALA A 146 -3.58 -2.52 -10.54
CA ALA A 146 -2.67 -2.42 -11.69
C ALA A 146 -2.66 -1.01 -12.31
N TYR A 147 -3.83 -0.36 -12.44
CA TYR A 147 -3.96 0.97 -13.03
C TYR A 147 -3.20 2.10 -12.29
N ILE A 148 -2.76 1.89 -11.04
CA ILE A 148 -2.03 2.91 -10.26
C ILE A 148 -0.55 2.99 -10.67
N PHE A 149 0.01 1.88 -11.16
CA PHE A 149 1.45 1.72 -11.36
C PHE A 149 2.07 2.55 -12.52
N PRO A 150 1.48 2.63 -13.75
CA PRO A 150 2.16 3.20 -14.91
C PRO A 150 2.49 4.69 -14.78
N SER A 151 1.53 5.48 -14.30
CA SER A 151 1.65 6.93 -14.18
C SER A 151 2.66 7.41 -13.13
N ARG A 152 3.19 6.50 -12.29
CA ARG A 152 4.04 6.83 -11.14
C ARG A 152 5.40 6.15 -11.13
N LEU A 153 5.57 5.07 -11.89
CA LEU A 153 6.87 4.40 -12.05
C LEU A 153 7.91 5.25 -12.76
N THR A 154 7.50 6.10 -13.70
CA THR A 154 8.39 7.06 -14.37
C THR A 154 9.05 8.08 -13.43
N GLN A 155 8.60 8.16 -12.18
CA GLN A 155 9.12 9.07 -11.17
C GLN A 155 9.89 8.36 -10.04
N MET A 156 9.98 7.03 -10.04
CA MET A 156 10.51 6.22 -8.94
C MET A 156 11.73 5.41 -9.40
N SER A 157 12.89 6.04 -9.40
CA SER A 157 14.10 5.51 -10.03
C SER A 157 14.87 4.45 -9.23
N ASN A 158 14.50 4.16 -7.97
CA ASN A 158 15.19 3.13 -7.19
C ASN A 158 14.37 2.61 -6.00
N MET A 159 14.10 1.31 -5.97
CA MET A 159 13.49 0.58 -4.85
C MET A 159 14.39 -0.60 -4.46
N PRO A 160 15.54 -0.34 -3.81
CA PRO A 160 16.60 -1.34 -3.65
C PRO A 160 16.22 -2.49 -2.71
N SER A 161 15.26 -2.23 -1.81
CA SER A 161 14.80 -3.17 -0.79
C SER A 161 13.51 -3.90 -1.18
N LEU A 162 12.95 -3.64 -2.37
CA LEU A 162 11.68 -4.20 -2.80
C LEU A 162 11.87 -5.66 -3.24
N HIS A 163 11.24 -6.58 -2.53
CA HIS A 163 11.30 -8.02 -2.78
C HIS A 163 10.01 -8.56 -3.40
N SER A 164 8.86 -7.90 -3.18
CA SER A 164 7.56 -8.39 -3.62
C SER A 164 6.66 -7.29 -4.17
N VAL A 165 6.06 -7.54 -5.33
CA VAL A 165 5.04 -6.68 -5.93
C VAL A 165 3.79 -7.51 -6.22
N VAL A 166 2.63 -7.01 -5.81
CA VAL A 166 1.32 -7.60 -6.13
C VAL A 166 0.50 -6.56 -6.91
N LEU A 167 0.08 -6.92 -8.12
CA LEU A 167 -0.82 -6.09 -8.94
C LEU A 167 -2.17 -6.79 -9.07
N ARG A 168 -3.25 -6.07 -8.75
CA ARG A 168 -4.59 -6.65 -8.69
C ARG A 168 -5.66 -5.84 -9.42
N GLY A 169 -6.82 -6.46 -9.62
CA GLY A 169 -8.00 -5.83 -10.22
C GLY A 169 -7.89 -5.70 -11.74
N PHE A 170 -8.47 -4.63 -12.28
CA PHE A 170 -8.51 -4.37 -13.71
C PHE A 170 -7.15 -3.91 -14.25
N PHE A 171 -6.67 -4.58 -15.29
CA PHE A 171 -5.45 -4.23 -16.03
C PHE A 171 -5.79 -3.31 -17.20
N PRO A 172 -5.29 -2.05 -17.18
CA PRO A 172 -5.55 -1.12 -18.27
C PRO A 172 -4.91 -1.62 -19.56
N ALA A 173 -5.43 -1.15 -20.70
CA ALA A 173 -4.71 -1.24 -21.95
C ALA A 173 -3.33 -0.59 -21.77
N SER A 174 -2.30 -1.18 -22.37
CA SER A 174 -0.96 -0.65 -22.28
C SER A 174 -0.89 0.74 -22.93
N ASP A 175 -0.61 1.74 -22.10
CA ASP A 175 -0.17 3.07 -22.53
C ASP A 175 1.33 3.26 -22.19
N TRP A 176 2.10 2.17 -22.00
CA TRP A 176 3.49 2.28 -21.55
C TRP A 176 4.42 2.98 -22.55
N GLU A 177 4.03 3.07 -23.82
CA GLU A 177 4.75 3.87 -24.83
C GLU A 177 4.80 5.37 -24.48
N LEU A 178 3.86 5.85 -23.68
CA LEU A 178 3.86 7.23 -23.16
C LEU A 178 4.82 7.42 -21.97
N TYR A 179 5.47 6.35 -21.51
CA TYR A 179 6.21 6.29 -20.25
C TYR A 179 7.63 5.71 -20.46
N GLU A 180 8.64 6.58 -20.56
CA GLU A 180 10.06 6.24 -20.78
C GLU A 180 10.83 5.79 -19.50
N GLY A 181 10.13 5.47 -18.42
CA GLY A 181 10.76 5.21 -17.12
C GLY A 181 11.17 3.75 -16.88
N GLU A 182 12.34 3.55 -16.29
CA GLU A 182 12.80 2.27 -15.75
C GLU A 182 12.57 2.19 -14.23
N LEU A 183 12.32 0.99 -13.73
CA LEU A 183 12.16 0.69 -12.31
C LEU A 183 13.34 -0.17 -11.82
N CYS A 184 14.26 0.45 -11.08
CA CYS A 184 15.36 -0.27 -10.47
C CYS A 184 14.89 -1.05 -9.22
N VAL A 185 14.82 -2.38 -9.32
CA VAL A 185 14.35 -3.32 -8.29
C VAL A 185 15.31 -4.51 -8.13
N PRO A 186 16.56 -4.26 -7.71
CA PRO A 186 17.61 -5.27 -7.67
C PRO A 186 17.33 -6.42 -6.68
N GLY A 187 16.43 -6.21 -5.72
CA GLY A 187 16.04 -7.20 -4.72
C GLY A 187 14.79 -8.00 -5.09
N LEU A 188 14.16 -7.76 -6.25
CA LEU A 188 12.86 -8.35 -6.58
C LEU A 188 12.94 -9.88 -6.61
N GLN A 189 12.12 -10.52 -5.78
CA GLN A 189 12.00 -11.97 -5.71
C GLN A 189 10.67 -12.46 -6.26
N THR A 190 9.59 -11.76 -5.94
CA THR A 190 8.23 -12.19 -6.28
C THR A 190 7.46 -11.09 -7.00
N LEU A 191 6.81 -11.48 -8.08
CA LEU A 191 5.87 -10.64 -8.80
C LEU A 191 4.55 -11.41 -8.96
N ARG A 192 3.46 -10.88 -8.40
CA ARG A 192 2.16 -11.53 -8.32
C ARG A 192 1.08 -10.74 -9.05
N PHE A 193 0.21 -11.45 -9.77
CA PHE A 193 -0.90 -10.87 -10.52
C PHE A 193 -2.24 -11.48 -10.14
N GLU A 194 -3.19 -10.60 -9.87
CA GLU A 194 -4.55 -10.94 -9.46
C GLU A 194 -5.55 -10.20 -10.34
N PRO A 195 -5.66 -10.56 -11.64
CA PRO A 195 -6.63 -9.94 -12.54
C PRO A 195 -8.05 -10.12 -12.02
N LEU A 196 -8.90 -9.14 -12.33
CA LEU A 196 -10.32 -9.20 -11.99
C LEU A 196 -10.97 -10.43 -12.64
N ARG A 197 -11.85 -11.09 -11.88
CA ARG A 197 -12.70 -12.14 -12.42
C ARG A 197 -13.89 -11.50 -13.12
N GLU A 198 -14.06 -11.83 -14.40
CA GLU A 198 -15.19 -11.41 -15.21
C GLU A 198 -16.25 -12.51 -15.28
N ASP A 199 -17.52 -12.12 -15.34
CA ASP A 199 -18.64 -13.07 -15.38
C ASP A 199 -18.76 -13.77 -16.75
N LYS A 200 -18.33 -13.11 -17.82
CA LYS A 200 -18.40 -13.63 -19.20
C LYS A 200 -17.04 -14.09 -19.67
N GLU A 201 -16.99 -15.26 -20.32
CA GLU A 201 -15.75 -15.85 -20.83
C GLU A 201 -15.00 -14.95 -21.82
N HIS A 202 -15.73 -14.26 -22.71
CA HIS A 202 -15.12 -13.32 -23.66
C HIS A 202 -14.46 -12.14 -22.94
N ASP A 203 -15.14 -11.57 -21.95
CA ASP A 203 -14.63 -10.44 -21.15
C ASP A 203 -13.42 -10.89 -20.33
N GLN A 204 -13.47 -12.11 -19.76
CA GLN A 204 -12.34 -12.70 -19.02
C GLN A 204 -11.11 -12.92 -19.92
N ALA A 205 -11.29 -13.42 -21.14
CA ALA A 205 -10.21 -13.62 -22.09
C ALA A 205 -9.56 -12.28 -22.47
N ALA A 206 -10.37 -11.26 -22.73
CA ALA A 206 -9.90 -9.91 -23.05
C ALA A 206 -9.13 -9.27 -21.88
N GLU A 207 -9.62 -9.45 -20.64
CA GLU A 207 -8.94 -8.97 -19.44
C GLU A 207 -7.58 -9.64 -19.23
N LEU A 208 -7.50 -10.96 -19.47
CA LEU A 208 -6.25 -11.71 -19.31
C LEU A 208 -5.23 -11.43 -20.42
N ASP A 209 -5.69 -11.15 -21.64
CA ASP A 209 -4.83 -10.68 -22.73
C ASP A 209 -4.23 -9.31 -22.38
N ARG A 210 -5.07 -8.35 -21.93
CA ARG A 210 -4.60 -7.05 -21.42
C ARG A 210 -3.62 -7.20 -20.25
N CYS A 211 -3.94 -8.06 -19.28
CA CYS A 211 -3.07 -8.36 -18.15
C CYS A 211 -1.71 -8.87 -18.64
N SER A 212 -1.68 -9.83 -19.57
CA SER A 212 -0.44 -10.37 -20.10
C SER A 212 0.42 -9.32 -20.80
N GLN A 213 -0.19 -8.50 -21.67
CA GLN A 213 0.49 -7.42 -22.40
C GLN A 213 1.06 -6.38 -21.43
N TYR A 214 0.22 -5.88 -20.51
CA TYR A 214 0.63 -4.94 -19.48
C TYR A 214 1.82 -5.48 -18.68
N MET A 215 1.79 -6.78 -18.35
CA MET A 215 2.81 -7.40 -17.53
C MET A 215 4.14 -7.62 -18.26
N TRP A 216 4.07 -8.05 -19.51
CA TRP A 216 5.23 -8.14 -20.38
C TRP A 216 5.99 -6.80 -20.41
N GLU A 217 5.25 -5.72 -20.61
CA GLU A 217 5.82 -4.37 -20.71
C GLU A 217 6.38 -3.83 -19.39
N LEU A 218 5.75 -4.15 -18.25
CA LEU A 218 6.34 -3.84 -16.95
C LEU A 218 7.66 -4.59 -16.75
N VAL A 219 7.70 -5.90 -17.04
CA VAL A 219 8.88 -6.75 -16.86
C VAL A 219 10.06 -6.28 -17.70
N GLN A 220 9.81 -5.72 -18.88
CA GLN A 220 10.85 -5.10 -19.72
C GLN A 220 11.48 -3.85 -19.09
N ARG A 221 10.77 -3.18 -18.17
CA ARG A 221 11.22 -1.93 -17.52
C ARG A 221 11.89 -2.16 -16.16
N LEU A 222 11.98 -3.41 -15.71
CA LEU A 222 12.62 -3.74 -14.43
C LEU A 222 14.13 -3.83 -14.62
N THR A 223 14.89 -3.11 -13.79
CA THR A 223 16.35 -3.04 -13.90
C THR A 223 17.07 -3.35 -12.58
N LEU A 224 18.34 -3.73 -12.71
CA LEU A 224 19.29 -3.89 -11.62
C LEU A 224 19.96 -2.56 -11.24
N LYS A 225 20.81 -2.56 -10.21
CA LYS A 225 21.49 -1.34 -9.72
C LYS A 225 22.40 -0.67 -10.75
N ASP A 226 22.94 -1.44 -11.68
CA ASP A 226 23.81 -0.96 -12.75
C ASP A 226 23.05 -0.48 -13.99
N GLY A 227 21.71 -0.51 -13.95
CA GLY A 227 20.84 -0.15 -15.07
C GLY A 227 20.65 -1.27 -16.10
N SER A 228 21.27 -2.44 -15.91
CA SER A 228 20.98 -3.59 -16.76
C SER A 228 19.58 -4.13 -16.51
N GLU A 229 18.96 -4.72 -17.52
CA GLU A 229 17.66 -5.37 -17.39
C GLU A 229 17.70 -6.48 -16.33
N LEU A 230 16.63 -6.59 -15.54
CA LEU A 230 16.42 -7.75 -14.69
C LEU A 230 16.23 -8.98 -15.59
N PRO A 231 17.16 -9.96 -15.58
CA PRO A 231 17.18 -11.01 -16.60
C PRO A 231 15.96 -11.93 -16.49
N LYS A 232 15.58 -12.29 -15.26
CA LYS A 232 14.41 -13.10 -14.94
C LYS A 232 13.78 -12.69 -13.62
N ILE A 233 12.48 -12.88 -13.52
CA ILE A 233 11.72 -12.83 -12.28
C ILE A 233 11.90 -14.16 -11.54
N PRO A 234 12.46 -14.18 -10.32
CA PRO A 234 12.69 -15.45 -9.62
C PRO A 234 11.40 -16.24 -9.39
N ARG A 235 10.33 -15.56 -8.96
CA ARG A 235 9.01 -16.16 -8.70
C ARG A 235 7.89 -15.32 -9.31
N LEU A 236 7.25 -15.84 -10.34
CA LEU A 236 6.03 -15.28 -10.93
C LEU A 236 4.80 -16.01 -10.38
N VAL A 237 3.82 -15.28 -9.85
CA VAL A 237 2.62 -15.86 -9.23
C VAL A 237 1.36 -15.30 -9.87
N PHE A 238 0.43 -16.17 -10.20
CA PHE A 238 -0.88 -15.79 -10.70
C PHE A 238 -1.97 -16.21 -9.72
N SER A 239 -3.05 -15.43 -9.64
CA SER A 239 -4.27 -15.89 -8.99
C SER A 239 -4.93 -17.05 -9.75
N GLU A 240 -5.82 -17.76 -9.08
CA GLU A 240 -6.59 -18.88 -9.62
C GLU A 240 -7.37 -18.53 -10.91
N VAL A 241 -7.73 -17.24 -11.10
CA VAL A 241 -8.43 -16.73 -12.30
C VAL A 241 -7.68 -17.08 -13.60
N VAL A 242 -6.36 -17.12 -13.55
CA VAL A 242 -5.52 -17.33 -14.75
C VAL A 242 -5.42 -18.82 -15.12
N ARG A 243 -5.79 -19.76 -14.25
CA ARG A 243 -5.50 -21.20 -14.40
C ARG A 243 -5.89 -21.76 -15.77
N SER A 244 -7.10 -21.46 -16.26
CA SER A 244 -7.60 -21.98 -17.54
C SER A 244 -6.95 -21.36 -18.78
N TYR A 245 -6.14 -20.31 -18.58
CA TYR A 245 -5.54 -19.51 -19.63
C TYR A 245 -4.02 -19.63 -19.67
N VAL A 246 -3.38 -20.14 -18.62
CA VAL A 246 -1.94 -20.40 -18.66
C VAL A 246 -1.67 -21.52 -19.68
N GLY A 247 -1.01 -21.16 -20.77
CA GLY A 247 -0.83 -22.01 -21.96
C GLY A 247 -1.38 -21.41 -23.26
N LYS A 248 -2.16 -20.32 -23.18
CA LYS A 248 -2.46 -19.49 -24.35
C LYS A 248 -1.20 -18.79 -24.84
N GLU A 249 -1.13 -18.53 -26.15
CA GLU A 249 0.04 -17.95 -26.82
C GLU A 249 0.50 -16.63 -26.19
N TYR A 250 -0.44 -15.76 -25.82
CA TYR A 250 -0.13 -14.47 -25.20
C TYR A 250 0.54 -14.60 -23.82
N TRP A 251 0.55 -15.77 -23.17
CA TRP A 251 1.29 -16.04 -21.93
C TRP A 251 2.65 -16.69 -22.16
N ALA A 252 3.04 -17.02 -23.41
CA ALA A 252 4.26 -17.79 -23.69
C ALA A 252 5.55 -17.12 -23.16
N TRP A 253 5.56 -15.78 -23.09
CA TRP A 253 6.70 -15.01 -22.61
C TRP A 253 7.12 -15.34 -21.16
N ILE A 254 6.19 -15.82 -20.32
CA ILE A 254 6.46 -16.05 -18.89
C ILE A 254 7.57 -17.10 -18.69
N TYR A 255 7.64 -18.09 -19.57
CA TYR A 255 8.63 -19.17 -19.49
C TYR A 255 10.03 -18.71 -19.90
N GLN A 256 10.14 -17.56 -20.58
CA GLN A 256 11.42 -16.95 -20.94
C GLN A 256 11.88 -15.95 -19.87
N ARG A 257 10.94 -15.30 -19.17
CA ARG A 257 11.22 -14.21 -18.23
C ARG A 257 11.06 -14.55 -16.75
N ALA A 258 10.60 -15.75 -16.41
CA ALA A 258 10.55 -16.22 -15.02
C ALA A 258 11.51 -17.40 -14.82
N SER A 259 12.01 -17.57 -13.59
CA SER A 259 12.69 -18.79 -13.17
C SER A 259 11.71 -19.82 -12.60
N SER A 260 10.56 -19.35 -12.09
CA SER A 260 9.48 -20.22 -11.62
C SER A 260 8.13 -19.54 -11.75
N VAL A 261 7.08 -20.32 -12.05
CA VAL A 261 5.71 -19.87 -12.27
C VAL A 261 4.78 -20.66 -11.37
N TYR A 262 3.90 -19.95 -10.65
CA TYR A 262 2.92 -20.52 -9.72
C TYR A 262 1.51 -20.06 -10.06
N ILE A 263 0.53 -20.93 -9.82
CA ILE A 263 -0.87 -20.53 -9.61
C ILE A 263 -1.14 -20.63 -8.12
N GLU A 264 -1.38 -19.50 -7.48
CA GLU A 264 -1.39 -19.38 -6.02
C GLU A 264 -0.09 -19.94 -5.42
N ASP A 265 -0.18 -20.97 -4.58
CA ASP A 265 0.97 -21.65 -3.99
C ASP A 265 1.41 -22.90 -4.77
N LYS A 266 0.73 -23.25 -5.87
CA LYS A 266 1.03 -24.46 -6.65
C LYS A 266 2.02 -24.15 -7.76
N LEU A 267 3.17 -24.82 -7.74
CA LEU A 267 4.17 -24.75 -8.81
C LEU A 267 3.56 -25.28 -10.11
N LEU A 268 3.59 -24.45 -11.15
CA LEU A 268 3.17 -24.81 -12.50
C LEU A 268 4.36 -25.18 -13.37
N TRP A 269 5.43 -24.39 -13.29
CA TRP A 269 6.64 -24.60 -14.08
C TRP A 269 7.85 -23.99 -13.36
N GLN A 270 9.01 -24.61 -13.52
CA GLN A 270 10.28 -24.11 -13.03
C GLN A 270 11.34 -24.36 -14.11
N GLU A 271 12.24 -23.39 -14.27
CA GLU A 271 13.42 -23.57 -15.10
C GLU A 271 14.29 -24.68 -14.52
N GLU A 272 14.68 -25.64 -15.36
CA GLU A 272 15.67 -26.64 -15.00
C GLU A 272 17.01 -25.92 -14.82
N MET A 273 17.56 -25.96 -13.60
CA MET A 273 18.93 -25.52 -13.39
C MET A 273 19.83 -26.64 -13.89
N ASP A 274 20.58 -26.38 -14.96
CA ASP A 274 21.69 -27.24 -15.37
C ASP A 274 22.63 -27.39 -14.17
N ALA A 275 22.76 -28.64 -13.68
CA ALA A 275 23.57 -29.01 -12.53
C ALA A 275 25.07 -29.10 -12.85
#